data_AF-A0A1X1THM5-F1
#
_entry.id   AF-A0A1X1THM5-F1
#
_cell.length_a   1.000
_cell.length_b   1.000
_cell.length_c   1.000
_cell.angle_alpha   90.00
_cell.angle_beta   90.00
_cell.angle_gamma   90.00
#
_symmetry.space_group_name_H-M   'P 1'
#
loop_
_entity.id
_entity.type
_entity.pdbx_description
1 polymer ?
#
loop_
_entity_poly.entity_id
_entity_poly.type
_entity_poly.pdbx_seq_one_letter_code
_entity_poly.pdbx_strand_id
1 'polypeptide(L)'
;MLQTPNTPDSDEIGRALDAIAEEIPEIYDANVAHVFGDHTRQHFGRWDVGWIEPQRVQETLNVRVLVAKDAISTGWDCPRAEVMVSFRPAKDTTHITQLLGRMVRSPLARRVPGDEVLNAVECILPFFDRTTAGKVVRYLTGQLEEMPGTAGTKKILIDGRELRPNPDIPEPVWSAWEKLPTQTLPKRGARPVKRLVTLAQALAMDGVHPGALSDAEREMHVILDTYAKRYGSLLDQQIDEVWRVDIQQISGTSMSDKLTYREFSMRADDRAIRSAFEDAKKAFGADIAQSYVNHLAGDDDQDDDGLRDAYVRTAALALIKEVREKVDQEATDLVDRWFAQNRVKIKSLSDVRQQEYEDIRAMTTDPQRGELGQPRSRMEDYKLLEDDGQVGLAPLARWHLMSDADGMFPLSSLNEWEQKVVAAELARPGAVGWYRNPSRPAVDSLSIAYRDGRGNWRTMHPDFVFFHEVGGEVRASIIVRGTRLVVQSLCGLGLVGRGPL
;
A
#
# COMPACT_ATOMS: atom_id res chain seq x y z
N MET A 1 4.66 5.75 -25.69
CA MET A 1 4.13 4.89 -26.77
C MET A 1 3.36 5.74 -27.77
N LEU A 2 3.67 5.62 -29.06
CA LEU A 2 2.99 6.32 -30.15
C LEU A 2 2.13 5.32 -30.93
N GLN A 3 0.81 5.44 -30.81
CA GLN A 3 -0.13 4.59 -31.51
C GLN A 3 -0.57 5.24 -32.82
N THR A 4 -0.51 4.46 -33.88
CA THR A 4 -0.80 4.90 -35.24
C THR A 4 -2.00 4.14 -35.81
N PRO A 5 -2.73 4.70 -36.78
CA PRO A 5 -3.73 3.94 -37.54
C PRO A 5 -3.08 2.78 -38.31
N ASN A 6 -3.89 1.85 -38.81
CA ASN A 6 -3.41 0.69 -39.59
C ASN A 6 -2.61 1.09 -40.83
N THR A 7 -2.99 2.21 -41.45
CA THR A 7 -2.29 2.86 -42.55
C THR A 7 -1.71 4.18 -42.05
N PRO A 8 -0.55 4.16 -41.38
CA PRO A 8 0.06 5.37 -40.84
C PRO A 8 0.62 6.26 -41.94
N ASP A 9 0.50 7.58 -41.78
CA ASP A 9 1.33 8.54 -42.51
C ASP A 9 2.72 8.61 -41.83
N SER A 10 3.76 8.32 -42.59
CA SER A 10 5.13 8.30 -42.09
C SER A 10 5.65 9.69 -41.73
N ASP A 11 5.13 10.74 -42.40
CA ASP A 11 5.50 12.13 -42.12
C ASP A 11 4.84 12.62 -40.83
N GLU A 12 3.62 12.16 -40.52
CA GLU A 12 2.98 12.45 -39.23
C GLU A 12 3.73 11.82 -38.07
N ILE A 13 4.14 10.55 -38.21
CA ILE A 13 4.98 9.88 -37.21
C ILE A 13 6.30 10.63 -37.04
N GLY A 14 6.95 11.02 -38.15
CA GLY A 14 8.19 11.79 -38.11
C GLY A 14 8.06 13.10 -37.34
N ARG A 15 7.01 13.89 -37.63
CA ARG A 15 6.71 15.14 -36.89
C ARG A 15 6.45 14.91 -35.41
N ALA A 16 5.78 13.81 -35.05
CA ALA A 16 5.54 13.45 -33.65
C ALA A 16 6.84 13.14 -32.92
N LEU A 17 7.72 12.36 -33.56
CA LEU A 17 9.04 12.04 -33.02
C LEU A 17 9.92 13.29 -32.91
N ASP A 18 9.83 14.21 -33.86
CA ASP A 18 10.53 15.51 -33.80
C ASP A 18 10.08 16.32 -32.59
N ALA A 19 8.77 16.47 -32.38
CA ALA A 19 8.23 17.18 -31.21
C ALA A 19 8.65 16.52 -29.89
N ILE A 20 8.70 15.18 -29.83
CA ILE A 20 9.18 14.46 -28.65
C ILE A 20 10.67 14.72 -28.41
N ALA A 21 11.49 14.76 -29.47
CA ALA A 21 12.92 15.00 -29.36
C ALA A 21 13.28 16.45 -29.03
N GLU A 22 12.41 17.40 -29.35
CA GLU A 22 12.55 18.81 -28.93
C GLU A 22 12.39 18.95 -27.40
N GLU A 23 11.44 18.23 -26.81
CA GLU A 23 11.22 18.21 -25.35
C GLU A 23 12.18 17.28 -24.61
N ILE A 24 12.71 16.25 -25.28
CA ILE A 24 13.66 15.29 -24.73
C ILE A 24 14.88 15.15 -25.67
N PRO A 25 15.88 16.06 -25.55
CA PRO A 25 17.02 16.12 -26.46
C PRO A 25 17.92 14.87 -26.48
N GLU A 26 17.76 13.96 -25.51
CA GLU A 26 18.51 12.70 -25.41
C GLU A 26 17.94 11.57 -26.29
N ILE A 27 16.82 11.81 -27.00
CA ILE A 27 16.19 10.81 -27.85
C ILE A 27 16.78 10.88 -29.26
N TYR A 28 17.38 9.77 -29.68
CA TYR A 28 17.90 9.54 -31.04
C TYR A 28 17.25 8.29 -31.65
N ASP A 29 17.55 8.00 -32.92
CA ASP A 29 17.02 6.83 -33.65
C ASP A 29 17.14 5.51 -32.86
N ALA A 30 18.26 5.32 -32.14
CA ALA A 30 18.51 4.12 -31.34
C ALA A 30 17.56 3.96 -30.13
N ASN A 31 16.86 5.03 -29.74
CA ASN A 31 15.90 5.05 -28.64
C ASN A 31 14.46 4.85 -29.11
N VAL A 32 14.23 4.81 -30.43
CA VAL A 32 12.93 4.61 -31.04
C VAL A 32 12.88 3.22 -31.66
N ALA A 33 11.81 2.47 -31.39
CA ALA A 33 11.57 1.19 -32.01
C ALA A 33 10.10 1.04 -32.46
N HIS A 34 9.83 0.13 -33.39
CA HIS A 34 8.47 -0.19 -33.81
C HIS A 34 8.16 -1.70 -33.72
N VAL A 35 6.88 -2.03 -33.55
CA VAL A 35 6.38 -3.43 -33.45
C VAL A 35 5.46 -3.79 -34.62
N PHE A 36 5.69 -3.20 -35.79
CA PHE A 36 4.86 -3.46 -36.97
C PHE A 36 5.07 -4.89 -37.46
N GLY A 37 4.01 -5.53 -37.96
CA GLY A 37 4.06 -6.92 -38.45
C GLY A 37 4.92 -7.15 -39.70
N ASP A 38 5.41 -6.08 -40.32
CA ASP A 38 6.28 -6.14 -41.50
C ASP A 38 7.72 -6.57 -41.14
N HIS A 39 8.10 -6.48 -39.85
CA HIS A 39 9.42 -6.89 -39.29
C HIS A 39 10.63 -6.27 -40.02
N THR A 40 10.44 -5.16 -40.72
CA THR A 40 11.47 -4.42 -41.45
C THR A 40 11.66 -3.04 -40.86
N ARG A 41 12.89 -2.52 -40.99
CA ARG A 41 13.24 -1.14 -40.63
C ARG A 41 12.33 -0.14 -41.37
N GLN A 42 11.83 0.85 -40.64
CA GLN A 42 10.88 1.85 -41.14
C GLN A 42 11.52 3.24 -41.11
N HIS A 43 11.15 4.07 -42.08
CA HIS A 43 11.55 5.47 -42.14
C HIS A 43 10.35 6.37 -41.83
N PHE A 44 10.48 7.22 -40.81
CA PHE A 44 9.46 8.19 -40.43
C PHE A 44 10.06 9.59 -40.48
N GLY A 45 9.86 10.32 -41.58
CA GLY A 45 10.56 11.58 -41.83
C GLY A 45 12.08 11.37 -41.82
N ARG A 46 12.78 12.03 -40.90
CA ARG A 46 14.24 11.87 -40.71
C ARG A 46 14.66 10.65 -39.88
N TRP A 47 13.71 9.99 -39.23
CA TRP A 47 13.99 8.93 -38.26
C TRP A 47 14.15 7.58 -38.95
N ASP A 48 15.22 6.88 -38.61
CA ASP A 48 15.47 5.50 -39.06
C ASP A 48 15.22 4.50 -37.91
N VAL A 49 14.04 3.89 -37.92
CA VAL A 49 13.50 3.17 -36.76
C VAL A 49 13.55 1.66 -36.96
N GLY A 50 14.21 0.98 -36.02
CA GLY A 50 14.35 -0.48 -36.03
C GLY A 50 13.12 -1.22 -35.49
N TRP A 51 12.91 -2.44 -35.99
CA TRP A 51 11.90 -3.34 -35.45
C TRP A 51 12.39 -4.01 -34.17
N ILE A 52 11.49 -4.19 -33.20
CA ILE A 52 11.74 -4.96 -31.98
C ILE A 52 10.65 -6.01 -31.76
N GLU A 53 11.05 -7.18 -31.27
CA GLU A 53 10.12 -8.21 -30.81
C GLU A 53 9.29 -7.68 -29.63
N PRO A 54 7.94 -7.76 -29.67
CA PRO A 54 7.09 -7.24 -28.61
C PRO A 54 7.47 -7.74 -27.20
N GLN A 55 7.85 -9.01 -27.08
CA GLN A 55 8.22 -9.62 -25.80
C GLN A 55 9.49 -9.00 -25.17
N ARG A 56 10.37 -8.42 -25.99
CA ARG A 56 11.67 -7.86 -25.55
C ARG A 56 11.60 -6.38 -25.20
N VAL A 57 10.50 -5.70 -25.49
CA VAL A 57 10.37 -4.26 -25.26
C VAL A 57 10.54 -3.92 -23.78
N GLN A 58 9.95 -4.72 -22.87
CA GLN A 58 10.03 -4.49 -21.42
C GLN A 58 11.47 -4.57 -20.87
N GLU A 59 12.30 -5.42 -21.46
CA GLU A 59 13.68 -5.69 -20.99
C GLU A 59 14.70 -4.76 -21.68
N THR A 60 14.32 -4.09 -22.76
CA THR A 60 15.22 -3.24 -23.56
C THR A 60 15.14 -1.79 -23.09
N LEU A 61 15.89 -1.47 -22.02
CA LEU A 61 15.87 -0.16 -21.36
C LEU A 61 16.28 1.02 -22.25
N ASN A 62 16.96 0.77 -23.38
CA ASN A 62 17.36 1.81 -24.33
C ASN A 62 16.19 2.33 -25.19
N VAL A 63 15.11 1.55 -25.34
CA VAL A 63 13.92 1.95 -26.09
C VAL A 63 13.07 2.85 -25.21
N ARG A 64 12.99 4.14 -25.59
CA ARG A 64 12.21 5.17 -24.88
C ARG A 64 10.90 5.48 -25.59
N VAL A 65 10.86 5.33 -26.92
CA VAL A 65 9.66 5.53 -27.74
C VAL A 65 9.36 4.27 -28.53
N LEU A 66 8.13 3.77 -28.37
CA LEU A 66 7.63 2.63 -29.13
C LEU A 66 6.52 3.06 -30.07
N VAL A 67 6.66 2.80 -31.37
CA VAL A 67 5.64 3.04 -32.40
C VAL A 67 4.87 1.76 -32.70
N ALA A 68 3.55 1.81 -32.64
CA ALA A 68 2.70 0.62 -32.81
C ALA A 68 1.41 0.89 -33.60
N LYS A 69 1.00 -0.11 -34.40
CA LYS A 69 -0.30 -0.15 -35.09
C LYS A 69 -1.41 -0.71 -34.16
N ASP A 70 -2.66 -0.62 -34.61
CA ASP A 70 -3.89 -1.05 -33.92
C ASP A 70 -3.85 -2.49 -33.36
N ALA A 71 -3.23 -3.41 -34.10
CA ALA A 71 -3.23 -4.86 -33.83
C ALA A 71 -2.30 -5.30 -32.69
N ILE A 72 -2.18 -4.52 -31.61
CA ILE A 72 -1.79 -5.06 -30.30
C ILE A 72 -2.97 -5.84 -29.67
N SER A 73 -4.11 -5.90 -30.38
CA SER A 73 -5.33 -6.59 -29.97
C SER A 73 -5.17 -8.10 -29.73
N THR A 74 -4.18 -8.78 -30.32
CA THR A 74 -3.96 -10.23 -30.14
C THR A 74 -2.82 -10.54 -29.16
N GLY A 75 -3.14 -10.58 -27.86
CA GLY A 75 -2.40 -11.37 -26.87
C GLY A 75 -1.08 -10.82 -26.33
N TRP A 76 -0.61 -9.65 -26.76
CA TRP A 76 0.54 -8.99 -26.14
C TRP A 76 0.08 -8.02 -25.04
N ASP A 77 0.56 -8.26 -23.81
CA ASP A 77 0.41 -7.31 -22.71
C ASP A 77 1.47 -6.22 -22.89
N CYS A 78 1.04 -5.04 -23.34
CA CYS A 78 1.94 -3.94 -23.63
C CYS A 78 2.72 -3.58 -22.36
N PRO A 79 4.06 -3.46 -22.41
CA PRO A 79 4.87 -2.95 -21.31
C PRO A 79 4.34 -1.58 -20.88
N ARG A 80 4.45 -1.25 -19.59
CA ARG A 80 3.92 0.02 -19.05
C ARG A 80 4.51 1.19 -19.84
N ALA A 81 3.63 1.92 -20.53
CA ALA A 81 3.95 3.23 -21.09
C ALA A 81 3.56 4.30 -20.05
N GLU A 82 4.49 5.20 -19.74
CA GLU A 82 4.20 6.38 -18.89
C GLU A 82 3.34 7.40 -19.64
N VAL A 83 3.58 7.55 -20.95
CA VAL A 83 2.83 8.41 -21.86
C VAL A 83 2.39 7.61 -23.08
N MET A 84 1.12 7.72 -23.47
CA MET A 84 0.60 7.23 -24.73
C MET A 84 0.04 8.38 -25.57
N VAL A 85 0.48 8.48 -26.82
CA VAL A 85 -0.06 9.39 -27.83
C VAL A 85 -0.81 8.55 -28.86
N SER A 86 -2.09 8.82 -29.11
CA SER A 86 -2.87 8.11 -30.13
C SER A 86 -3.27 9.03 -31.27
N PHE A 87 -2.73 8.77 -32.47
CA PHE A 87 -3.08 9.51 -33.68
C PHE A 87 -4.36 8.99 -34.36
N ARG A 88 -5.07 8.07 -33.71
CA ARG A 88 -6.29 7.53 -34.29
C ARG A 88 -7.47 8.47 -34.03
N PRO A 89 -8.23 8.85 -35.07
CA PRO A 89 -9.55 9.42 -34.87
C PRO A 89 -10.48 8.29 -34.42
N ALA A 90 -10.81 8.23 -33.13
CA ALA A 90 -11.77 7.24 -32.63
C ALA A 90 -13.17 7.87 -32.54
N LYS A 91 -14.12 7.29 -33.28
CA LYS A 91 -15.56 7.58 -33.15
C LYS A 91 -16.28 6.54 -32.27
N ASP A 92 -15.63 5.42 -31.95
CA ASP A 92 -16.23 4.27 -31.23
C ASP A 92 -15.71 4.17 -29.79
N THR A 93 -16.61 4.39 -28.83
CA THR A 93 -16.42 4.30 -27.38
C THR A 93 -15.78 2.99 -26.94
N THR A 94 -16.11 1.86 -27.60
CA THR A 94 -15.71 0.51 -27.18
C THR A 94 -14.20 0.29 -27.30
N HIS A 95 -13.61 0.75 -28.40
CA HIS A 95 -12.19 0.61 -28.66
C HIS A 95 -11.35 1.41 -27.65
N ILE A 96 -11.82 2.61 -27.30
CA ILE A 96 -11.13 3.55 -26.42
C ILE A 96 -11.11 3.00 -25.00
N THR A 97 -12.24 2.48 -24.53
CA THR A 97 -12.34 1.77 -23.25
C THR A 97 -11.38 0.59 -23.18
N GLN A 98 -11.26 -0.20 -24.25
CA GLN A 98 -10.32 -1.33 -24.29
C GLN A 98 -8.85 -0.87 -24.25
N LEU A 99 -8.52 0.20 -24.98
CA LEU A 99 -7.19 0.77 -25.02
C LEU A 99 -6.78 1.37 -23.67
N LEU A 100 -7.64 2.20 -23.08
CA LEU A 100 -7.40 2.78 -21.75
C LEU A 100 -7.37 1.67 -20.70
N GLY A 101 -8.28 0.69 -20.79
CA GLY A 101 -8.30 -0.48 -19.91
C GLY A 101 -7.03 -1.33 -19.97
N ARG A 102 -6.30 -1.39 -21.11
CA ARG A 102 -5.02 -2.10 -21.23
C ARG A 102 -3.86 -1.32 -20.59
N MET A 103 -3.82 0.00 -20.77
CA MET A 103 -2.78 0.83 -20.14
C MET A 103 -2.93 0.91 -18.62
N VAL A 104 -4.17 1.05 -18.18
CA VAL A 104 -4.53 1.23 -16.79
C VAL A 104 -4.42 -0.10 -16.00
N ARG A 105 -4.18 -1.23 -16.68
CA ARG A 105 -3.97 -2.55 -16.08
C ARG A 105 -2.55 -2.80 -15.57
N SER A 106 -1.57 -2.00 -15.98
CA SER A 106 -0.17 -2.16 -15.54
C SER A 106 0.38 -0.91 -14.83
N PRO A 107 -0.20 -0.48 -13.68
CA PRO A 107 0.59 0.32 -12.76
C PRO A 107 1.76 -0.55 -12.28
N LEU A 108 2.87 0.08 -11.87
CA LEU A 108 3.95 -0.61 -11.14
C LEU A 108 3.35 -1.71 -10.24
N ALA A 109 3.99 -2.89 -10.19
CA ALA A 109 3.59 -3.95 -9.25
C ALA A 109 3.46 -3.42 -7.79
N ARG A 110 4.02 -2.24 -7.50
CA ARG A 110 3.83 -1.45 -6.29
C ARG A 110 3.67 0.05 -6.59
N ARG A 111 2.60 0.66 -6.08
CA ARG A 111 2.36 2.12 -6.10
C ARG A 111 3.47 2.89 -5.36
N VAL A 112 3.94 4.02 -5.88
CA VAL A 112 4.86 4.94 -5.17
C VAL A 112 4.05 5.81 -4.20
N PRO A 113 4.18 5.68 -2.88
CA PRO A 113 3.39 6.48 -1.94
C PRO A 113 3.78 7.97 -2.01
N GLY A 114 2.80 8.85 -1.86
CA GLY A 114 3.02 10.30 -1.79
C GLY A 114 3.38 10.99 -3.12
N ASP A 115 3.54 10.24 -4.21
CA ASP A 115 3.81 10.77 -5.55
C ASP A 115 2.75 10.30 -6.56
N GLU A 116 1.76 11.13 -6.86
CA GLU A 116 0.71 10.78 -7.81
C GLU A 116 1.18 10.83 -9.27
N VAL A 117 2.21 11.62 -9.59
CA VAL A 117 2.78 11.70 -10.95
C VAL A 117 3.39 10.36 -11.35
N LEU A 118 4.22 9.78 -10.48
CA LEU A 118 4.85 8.47 -10.74
C LEU A 118 3.83 7.31 -10.83
N ASN A 119 2.62 7.52 -10.30
CA ASN A 119 1.52 6.56 -10.35
C ASN A 119 0.54 6.82 -11.50
N ALA A 120 0.68 7.93 -12.22
CA ALA A 120 -0.18 8.28 -13.33
C ALA A 120 0.31 7.63 -14.64
N VAL A 121 -0.60 7.65 -15.62
CA VAL A 121 -0.30 7.36 -17.02
C VAL A 121 -0.97 8.46 -17.82
N GLU A 122 -0.23 9.10 -18.71
CA GLU A 122 -0.72 10.22 -19.51
C GLU A 122 -1.18 9.74 -20.88
N CYS A 123 -2.37 10.19 -21.31
CA CYS A 123 -2.96 9.86 -22.60
C CYS A 123 -3.21 11.12 -23.42
N ILE A 124 -2.52 11.28 -24.54
CA ILE A 124 -2.66 12.41 -25.46
C ILE A 124 -3.44 11.97 -26.70
N LEU A 125 -4.59 12.60 -26.94
CA LEU A 125 -5.56 12.23 -27.98
C LEU A 125 -5.84 13.41 -28.93
N PRO A 126 -4.91 13.77 -29.85
CA PRO A 126 -5.00 14.99 -30.67
C PRO A 126 -6.15 15.01 -31.68
N PHE A 127 -6.53 13.86 -32.26
CA PHE A 127 -7.58 13.78 -33.30
C PHE A 127 -8.94 13.36 -32.76
N PHE A 128 -9.14 13.49 -31.45
CA PHE A 128 -10.35 13.04 -30.80
C PHE A 128 -11.43 14.11 -30.78
N ASP A 129 -12.68 13.66 -30.94
CA ASP A 129 -13.83 14.51 -30.70
C ASP A 129 -14.02 14.74 -29.19
N ARG A 130 -14.13 16.01 -28.77
CA ARG A 130 -14.24 16.41 -27.35
C ARG A 130 -15.46 15.78 -26.68
N THR A 131 -16.58 15.72 -27.38
CA THR A 131 -17.83 15.10 -26.88
C THR A 131 -17.67 13.60 -26.64
N THR A 132 -16.97 12.91 -27.54
CA THR A 132 -16.72 11.47 -27.44
C THR A 132 -15.70 11.15 -26.34
N ALA A 133 -14.65 11.95 -26.19
CA ALA A 133 -13.70 11.84 -25.07
C ALA A 133 -14.41 11.96 -23.72
N GLY A 134 -15.27 12.97 -23.57
CA GLY A 134 -16.04 13.15 -22.33
C GLY A 134 -16.92 11.96 -21.97
N LYS A 135 -17.60 11.35 -22.96
CA LYS A 135 -18.42 10.14 -22.73
C LYS A 135 -17.60 8.94 -22.28
N VAL A 136 -16.41 8.73 -22.84
CA VAL A 136 -15.51 7.64 -22.43
C VAL A 136 -14.97 7.87 -21.03
N VAL A 137 -14.60 9.11 -20.69
CA VAL A 137 -14.17 9.47 -19.33
C VAL A 137 -15.30 9.15 -18.35
N ARG A 138 -16.53 9.62 -18.60
CA ARG A 138 -17.71 9.33 -17.76
C ARG A 138 -17.94 7.82 -17.59
N TYR A 139 -17.80 7.05 -18.67
CA TYR A 139 -17.91 5.58 -18.65
C TYR A 139 -16.85 4.94 -17.75
N LEU A 140 -15.58 5.28 -17.92
CA LEU A 140 -14.47 4.68 -17.17
C LEU A 140 -14.39 5.16 -15.72
N THR A 141 -14.86 6.37 -15.40
CA THR A 141 -14.99 6.87 -14.03
C THR A 141 -16.20 6.29 -13.28
N GLY A 142 -17.00 5.44 -13.93
CA GLY A 142 -18.16 4.79 -13.32
C GLY A 142 -19.38 5.72 -13.13
N GLN A 143 -19.44 6.83 -13.87
CA GLN A 143 -20.59 7.75 -13.87
C GLN A 143 -21.71 7.30 -14.81
N LEU A 144 -21.49 6.23 -15.59
CA LEU A 144 -22.49 5.52 -16.38
C LEU A 144 -22.55 4.07 -15.88
N GLU A 145 -23.74 3.60 -15.48
CA GLU A 145 -23.96 2.20 -15.10
C GLU A 145 -24.01 1.33 -16.36
N GLU A 146 -22.94 0.56 -16.64
CA GLU A 146 -22.99 -0.85 -17.11
C GLU A 146 -21.60 -1.35 -17.60
N MET A 147 -20.89 -2.08 -16.73
CA MET A 147 -20.49 -3.49 -16.94
C MET A 147 -19.80 -4.07 -15.69
N PRO A 148 -19.93 -5.39 -15.43
CA PRO A 148 -19.42 -6.04 -14.24
C PRO A 148 -17.94 -6.40 -14.39
N GLY A 149 -17.09 -6.04 -13.40
CA GLY A 149 -15.78 -6.72 -13.24
C GLY A 149 -14.53 -5.87 -13.00
N THR A 150 -14.60 -4.58 -12.67
CA THR A 150 -13.40 -3.85 -12.20
C THR A 150 -13.66 -3.10 -10.91
N ALA A 151 -13.40 -3.79 -9.79
CA ALA A 151 -13.29 -3.17 -8.48
C ALA A 151 -12.01 -2.31 -8.46
N GLY A 152 -12.17 -1.02 -8.73
CA GLY A 152 -11.14 -0.01 -8.62
C GLY A 152 -11.61 1.26 -9.32
N THR A 153 -12.18 2.20 -8.57
CA THR A 153 -12.53 3.55 -9.04
C THR A 153 -11.25 4.31 -9.39
N LYS A 154 -10.79 4.17 -10.64
CA LYS A 154 -9.61 4.87 -11.13
C LYS A 154 -10.03 6.25 -11.60
N LYS A 155 -9.43 7.29 -11.04
CA LYS A 155 -9.69 8.70 -11.37
C LYS A 155 -9.05 9.00 -12.72
N ILE A 156 -9.84 9.46 -13.68
CA ILE A 156 -9.35 9.96 -14.96
C ILE A 156 -9.35 11.48 -14.89
N LEU A 157 -8.24 12.06 -15.35
CA LEU A 157 -8.03 13.49 -15.32
C LEU A 157 -8.09 14.07 -16.74
N ILE A 158 -8.81 15.18 -16.92
CA ILE A 158 -8.86 15.98 -18.15
C ILE A 158 -8.06 17.26 -17.92
N ASP A 159 -6.99 17.44 -18.72
CA ASP A 159 -6.02 18.52 -18.50
C ASP A 159 -5.50 18.50 -17.06
N GLY A 160 -5.15 17.29 -16.60
CA GLY A 160 -4.62 17.05 -15.27
C GLY A 160 -3.26 17.71 -15.13
N ARG A 161 -3.10 18.55 -14.10
CA ARG A 161 -1.85 19.24 -13.83
C ARG A 161 -1.24 18.75 -12.52
N GLU A 162 0.09 18.72 -12.49
CA GLU A 162 0.84 18.45 -11.28
C GLU A 162 0.71 19.64 -10.32
N LEU A 163 0.40 19.31 -9.07
CA LEU A 163 0.42 20.22 -7.94
C LEU A 163 1.55 19.81 -6.99
N ARG A 164 2.27 20.80 -6.48
CA ARG A 164 3.37 20.64 -5.53
C ARG A 164 3.03 21.29 -4.19
N PRO A 165 3.82 21.09 -3.11
CA PRO A 165 3.59 21.76 -1.84
C PRO A 165 3.52 23.27 -2.07
N ASN A 166 2.46 23.88 -1.56
CA ASN A 166 2.16 25.27 -1.85
C ASN A 166 3.16 26.20 -1.13
N PRO A 167 3.92 27.04 -1.85
CA PRO A 167 4.93 27.91 -1.26
C PRO A 167 4.34 29.04 -0.40
N ASP A 168 3.06 29.38 -0.60
CA ASP A 168 2.35 30.41 0.19
C ASP A 168 1.93 29.92 1.58
N ILE A 169 2.08 28.61 1.87
CA ILE A 169 1.65 28.03 3.15
C ILE A 169 2.72 28.27 4.24
N PRO A 170 2.36 28.91 5.37
CA PRO A 170 3.32 29.18 6.44
C PRO A 170 3.86 27.90 7.10
N GLU A 171 5.14 27.92 7.49
CA GLU A 171 5.80 26.81 8.22
C GLU A 171 5.04 26.32 9.47
N PRO A 172 4.39 27.18 10.28
CA PRO A 172 3.55 26.72 11.40
C PRO A 172 2.41 25.77 10.99
N VAL A 173 1.92 25.83 9.75
CA VAL A 173 0.92 24.90 9.22
C VAL A 173 1.52 23.51 9.01
N TRP A 174 2.72 23.43 8.40
CA TRP A 174 3.44 22.16 8.22
C TRP A 174 3.83 21.53 9.56
N SER A 175 4.30 22.35 10.50
CA SER A 175 4.56 21.93 11.88
C SER A 175 3.30 21.40 12.59
N ALA A 176 2.12 21.94 12.30
CA ALA A 176 0.85 21.44 12.82
C ALA A 176 0.41 20.14 12.12
N TRP A 177 0.61 20.03 10.80
CA TRP A 177 0.34 18.84 9.99
C TRP A 177 1.10 17.62 10.50
N GLU A 178 2.40 17.73 10.73
CA GLU A 178 3.24 16.62 11.19
C GLU A 178 2.86 16.12 12.59
N LYS A 179 2.25 16.98 13.41
CA LYS A 179 1.76 16.65 14.75
C LYS A 179 0.38 16.00 14.74
N LEU A 180 -0.33 16.02 13.59
CA LEU A 180 -1.64 15.40 13.49
C LEU A 180 -1.54 13.91 13.80
N PRO A 181 -2.36 13.43 14.74
CA PRO A 181 -2.28 12.05 15.15
C PRO A 181 -2.99 11.21 14.07
N THR A 182 -2.25 10.37 13.35
CA THR A 182 -2.79 9.41 12.38
C THR A 182 -2.63 7.99 12.90
N GLN A 183 -3.52 7.08 12.51
CA GLN A 183 -3.57 5.70 12.99
C GLN A 183 -3.67 4.71 11.85
N THR A 184 -2.92 3.60 11.94
CA THR A 184 -3.01 2.49 10.99
C THR A 184 -4.12 1.51 11.37
N LEU A 185 -4.80 0.92 10.38
CA LEU A 185 -5.77 -0.14 10.64
C LEU A 185 -5.06 -1.42 11.12
N PRO A 186 -5.48 -2.03 12.24
CA PRO A 186 -4.99 -3.33 12.66
C PRO A 186 -5.33 -4.43 11.65
N LYS A 187 -4.39 -5.33 11.36
CA LYS A 187 -4.68 -6.54 10.57
C LYS A 187 -5.24 -7.63 11.48
N ARG A 188 -6.39 -8.21 11.11
CA ARG A 188 -6.96 -9.37 11.84
C ARG A 188 -5.97 -10.54 11.82
N GLY A 189 -5.76 -11.18 12.98
CA GLY A 189 -4.84 -12.30 13.12
C GLY A 189 -3.36 -11.89 13.11
N ALA A 190 -3.04 -10.67 13.55
CA ALA A 190 -1.68 -10.21 13.73
C ALA A 190 -0.88 -11.19 14.61
N ARG A 191 0.38 -11.41 14.24
CA ARG A 191 1.32 -12.32 14.93
C ARG A 191 2.50 -11.47 15.42
N PRO A 192 2.49 -10.98 16.68
CA PRO A 192 3.49 -10.05 17.19
C PRO A 192 4.92 -10.53 17.02
N VAL A 193 5.20 -11.81 17.30
CA VAL A 193 6.55 -12.35 17.14
C VAL A 193 6.99 -12.38 15.67
N LYS A 194 6.08 -12.72 14.75
CA LYS A 194 6.36 -12.62 13.31
C LYS A 194 6.63 -11.18 12.86
N ARG A 195 5.89 -10.20 13.42
CA ARG A 195 6.12 -8.77 13.16
C ARG A 195 7.52 -8.36 13.61
N LEU A 196 7.96 -8.79 14.79
CA LEU A 196 9.31 -8.54 15.30
C LEU A 196 10.38 -9.10 14.35
N VAL A 197 10.27 -10.36 13.94
CA VAL A 197 11.24 -10.98 13.02
C VAL A 197 11.24 -10.27 11.67
N THR A 198 10.08 -9.91 11.13
CA THR A 198 9.97 -9.18 9.86
C THR A 198 10.62 -7.80 9.95
N LEU A 199 10.43 -7.09 11.08
CA LEU A 199 11.11 -5.82 11.35
C LEU A 199 12.63 -6.01 11.43
N ALA A 200 13.09 -7.03 12.16
CA ALA A 200 14.50 -7.33 12.32
C ALA A 200 15.20 -7.61 10.98
N GLN A 201 14.57 -8.41 10.13
CA GLN A 201 15.05 -8.69 8.77
C GLN A 201 15.12 -7.43 7.92
N ALA A 202 14.09 -6.58 7.95
CA ALA A 202 14.07 -5.32 7.21
C ALA A 202 15.19 -4.36 7.67
N LEU A 203 15.34 -4.19 8.98
CA LEU A 203 16.38 -3.33 9.58
C LEU A 203 17.79 -3.81 9.24
N ALA A 204 18.01 -5.13 9.22
CA ALA A 204 19.29 -5.72 8.83
C ALA A 204 19.58 -5.55 7.35
N MET A 205 18.58 -5.82 6.48
CA MET A 205 18.70 -5.69 5.03
C MET A 205 19.01 -4.26 4.59
N ASP A 206 18.38 -3.26 5.24
CA ASP A 206 18.59 -1.85 4.93
C ASP A 206 19.85 -1.26 5.59
N GLY A 207 20.61 -2.06 6.34
CA GLY A 207 21.80 -1.59 7.08
C GLY A 207 21.48 -0.60 8.21
N VAL A 208 20.21 -0.44 8.58
CA VAL A 208 19.76 0.45 9.65
C VAL A 208 20.26 -0.05 11.01
N HIS A 209 20.12 -1.37 11.21
CA HIS A 209 20.62 -2.12 12.35
C HIS A 209 21.22 -3.44 11.86
N PRO A 210 22.53 -3.48 11.57
CA PRO A 210 23.22 -4.72 11.25
C PRO A 210 23.05 -5.72 12.39
N GLY A 211 22.78 -7.00 12.08
CA GLY A 211 22.60 -8.04 13.10
C GLY A 211 21.25 -8.04 13.84
N ALA A 212 20.29 -7.20 13.44
CA ALA A 212 19.01 -7.08 14.13
C ALA A 212 18.27 -8.43 14.29
N LEU A 213 18.37 -9.37 13.35
CA LEU A 213 17.75 -10.69 13.51
C LEU A 213 18.32 -11.46 14.71
N SER A 214 19.65 -11.53 14.83
CA SER A 214 20.32 -12.20 15.95
C SER A 214 20.05 -11.50 17.28
N ASP A 215 19.90 -10.17 17.27
CA ASP A 215 19.51 -9.41 18.45
C ASP A 215 18.07 -9.69 18.89
N ALA A 216 17.13 -9.79 17.94
CA ALA A 216 15.76 -10.18 18.22
C ALA A 216 15.68 -11.60 18.80
N GLU A 217 16.38 -12.56 18.21
CA GLU A 217 16.45 -13.93 18.71
C GLU A 217 16.99 -13.97 20.14
N ARG A 218 18.11 -13.30 20.43
CA ARG A 218 18.70 -13.25 21.76
C ARG A 218 17.75 -12.65 22.81
N GLU A 219 17.08 -11.54 22.49
CA GLU A 219 16.09 -10.94 23.40
C GLU A 219 14.93 -11.90 23.66
N MET A 220 14.41 -12.55 22.61
CA MET A 220 13.33 -13.52 22.75
C MET A 220 13.75 -14.77 23.55
N HIS A 221 15.00 -15.23 23.42
CA HIS A 221 15.52 -16.33 24.24
C HIS A 221 15.52 -15.96 25.73
N VAL A 222 15.99 -14.77 26.07
CA VAL A 222 15.98 -14.27 27.46
C VAL A 222 14.55 -14.20 28.00
N ILE A 223 13.60 -13.74 27.19
CA ILE A 223 12.18 -13.67 27.55
C ILE A 223 11.61 -15.08 27.80
N LEU A 224 11.85 -16.03 26.89
CA LEU A 224 11.36 -17.40 27.02
C LEU A 224 12.00 -18.13 28.21
N ASP A 225 13.30 -17.96 28.45
CA ASP A 225 14.00 -18.49 29.62
C ASP A 225 13.43 -17.92 30.94
N THR A 226 13.10 -16.63 30.94
CA THR A 226 12.49 -15.97 32.09
C THR A 226 11.11 -16.55 32.39
N TYR A 227 10.28 -16.76 31.37
CA TYR A 227 8.96 -17.35 31.55
C TYR A 227 9.00 -18.84 31.86
N ALA A 228 9.95 -19.59 31.30
CA ALA A 228 10.20 -20.98 31.66
C ALA A 228 10.54 -21.13 33.14
N LYS A 229 11.34 -20.20 33.71
CA LYS A 229 11.62 -20.17 35.15
C LYS A 229 10.40 -19.74 35.97
N ARG A 230 9.68 -18.70 35.52
CA ARG A 230 8.51 -18.16 36.24
C ARG A 230 7.35 -19.15 36.34
N TYR A 231 7.12 -19.93 35.29
CA TYR A 231 6.04 -20.91 35.19
C TYR A 231 6.53 -22.36 35.34
N GLY A 232 7.67 -22.59 36.01
CA GLY A 232 8.35 -23.89 36.06
C GLY A 232 7.44 -25.07 36.42
N SER A 233 6.62 -24.94 37.46
CA SER A 233 5.69 -26.03 37.86
C SER A 233 4.64 -26.36 36.81
N LEU A 234 4.16 -25.36 36.07
CA LEU A 234 3.19 -25.56 34.99
C LEU A 234 3.89 -26.09 33.73
N LEU A 235 5.12 -25.63 33.48
CA LEU A 235 5.95 -26.14 32.39
C LEU A 235 6.23 -27.63 32.56
N ASP A 236 6.58 -28.08 33.77
CA ASP A 236 6.82 -29.50 34.05
C ASP A 236 5.57 -30.35 33.76
N GLN A 237 4.38 -29.86 34.14
CA GLN A 237 3.11 -30.52 33.82
C GLN A 237 2.86 -30.60 32.31
N GLN A 238 3.14 -29.52 31.58
CA GLN A 238 2.96 -29.48 30.14
C GLN A 238 4.01 -30.32 29.40
N ILE A 239 5.22 -30.46 29.95
CA ILE A 239 6.25 -31.38 29.44
C ILE A 239 5.73 -32.82 29.54
N ASP A 240 5.17 -33.23 30.69
CA ASP A 240 4.58 -34.56 30.87
C ASP A 240 3.42 -34.81 29.89
N GLU A 241 2.63 -33.78 29.59
CA GLU A 241 1.54 -33.84 28.61
C GLU A 241 2.06 -34.02 27.18
N VAL A 242 3.08 -33.26 26.75
CA VAL A 242 3.71 -33.43 25.43
C VAL A 242 4.36 -34.80 25.29
N TRP A 243 4.90 -35.37 26.37
CA TRP A 243 5.44 -36.72 26.40
C TRP A 243 4.37 -37.82 26.35
N ARG A 244 3.10 -37.50 26.58
CA ARG A 244 2.01 -38.46 26.63
C ARG A 244 1.13 -38.34 25.38
N VAL A 245 0.99 -39.45 24.65
CA VAL A 245 0.05 -39.55 23.52
C VAL A 245 -1.07 -40.49 23.91
N ASP A 246 -2.30 -39.98 23.96
CA ASP A 246 -3.50 -40.77 24.16
C ASP A 246 -4.01 -41.33 22.82
N ILE A 247 -4.08 -42.66 22.72
CA ILE A 247 -4.45 -43.37 21.49
C ILE A 247 -5.79 -44.06 21.70
N GLN A 248 -6.74 -43.77 20.80
CA GLN A 248 -7.99 -44.50 20.68
C GLN A 248 -7.88 -45.49 19.50
N GLN A 249 -7.73 -46.78 19.82
CA GLN A 249 -7.70 -47.86 18.84
C GLN A 249 -9.12 -48.37 18.59
N ILE A 250 -9.55 -48.32 17.32
CA ILE A 250 -10.80 -48.92 16.85
C ILE A 250 -10.46 -50.20 16.09
N SER A 251 -11.01 -51.33 16.53
CA SER A 251 -10.85 -52.61 15.84
C SER A 251 -12.21 -53.18 15.44
N GLY A 252 -12.29 -53.66 14.19
CA GLY A 252 -13.46 -54.33 13.63
C GLY A 252 -13.04 -55.58 12.86
N THR A 253 -13.92 -56.56 12.75
CA THR A 253 -13.68 -57.79 11.98
C THR A 253 -14.69 -57.88 10.83
N SER A 254 -14.27 -58.37 9.67
CA SER A 254 -15.13 -58.48 8.46
C SER A 254 -16.36 -59.38 8.64
N MET A 255 -16.43 -60.13 9.75
CA MET A 255 -17.49 -61.08 10.07
C MET A 255 -18.47 -60.56 11.15
N SER A 256 -18.26 -59.35 11.70
CA SER A 256 -19.18 -58.77 12.69
C SER A 256 -19.26 -57.25 12.64
N ASP A 257 -20.46 -56.70 12.77
CA ASP A 257 -20.72 -55.24 12.80
C ASP A 257 -20.37 -54.57 14.15
N LYS A 258 -19.66 -55.26 15.05
CA LYS A 258 -19.27 -54.72 16.36
C LYS A 258 -17.85 -54.16 16.31
N LEU A 259 -17.75 -52.83 16.41
CA LEU A 259 -16.49 -52.11 16.61
C LEU A 259 -16.10 -52.16 18.10
N THR A 260 -14.84 -52.48 18.37
CA THR A 260 -14.26 -52.44 19.73
C THR A 260 -13.38 -51.21 19.85
N TYR A 261 -13.53 -50.47 20.94
CA TYR A 261 -12.75 -49.28 21.25
C TYR A 261 -11.80 -49.59 22.41
N ARG A 262 -10.52 -49.23 22.28
CA ARG A 262 -9.53 -49.28 23.37
C ARG A 262 -8.83 -47.94 23.44
N GLU A 263 -8.72 -47.41 24.65
CA GLU A 263 -7.95 -46.20 24.95
C GLU A 263 -6.74 -46.57 25.80
N PHE A 264 -5.57 -46.13 25.40
CA PHE A 264 -4.34 -46.28 26.17
C PHE A 264 -3.39 -45.12 25.86
N SER A 265 -2.51 -44.81 26.81
CA SER A 265 -1.48 -43.78 26.65
C SER A 265 -0.12 -44.41 26.36
N MET A 266 0.69 -43.74 25.54
CA MET A 266 2.06 -44.13 25.28
C MET A 266 3.00 -42.93 25.31
N ARG A 267 4.31 -43.19 25.48
CA ARG A 267 5.33 -42.13 25.39
C ARG A 267 5.43 -41.63 23.94
N ALA A 268 5.43 -40.33 23.75
CA ALA A 268 5.51 -39.67 22.46
C ALA A 268 6.78 -40.08 21.70
N ASP A 269 6.63 -40.45 20.43
CA ASP A 269 7.74 -40.65 19.51
C ASP A 269 8.19 -39.31 18.88
N ASP A 270 9.25 -39.33 18.07
CA ASP A 270 9.78 -38.11 17.46
C ASP A 270 8.78 -37.44 16.52
N ARG A 271 7.87 -38.22 15.91
CA ARG A 271 6.83 -37.70 15.03
C ARG A 271 5.77 -36.93 15.83
N ALA A 272 5.36 -37.45 16.98
CA ALA A 272 4.43 -36.77 17.89
C ALA A 272 5.05 -35.48 18.44
N ILE A 273 6.33 -35.51 18.84
CA ILE A 273 7.05 -34.33 19.35
C ILE A 273 7.15 -33.25 18.27
N ARG A 274 7.49 -33.63 17.02
CA ARG A 274 7.49 -32.69 15.88
C ARG A 274 6.12 -32.08 15.63
N SER A 275 5.04 -32.86 15.78
CA SER A 275 3.68 -32.36 15.66
C SER A 275 3.34 -31.34 16.75
N ALA A 276 3.74 -31.59 18.00
CA ALA A 276 3.56 -30.64 19.09
C ALA A 276 4.40 -29.36 18.88
N PHE A 277 5.60 -29.49 18.33
CA PHE A 277 6.46 -28.35 18.01
C PHE A 277 5.87 -27.44 16.91
N GLU A 278 5.04 -27.95 16.00
CA GLU A 278 4.33 -27.10 15.04
C GLU A 278 3.39 -26.08 15.75
N ASP A 279 2.87 -26.40 16.93
CA ASP A 279 2.09 -25.44 17.72
C ASP A 279 2.98 -24.37 18.37
N ALA A 280 4.22 -24.72 18.75
CA ALA A 280 5.21 -23.72 19.14
C ALA A 280 5.59 -22.77 18.01
N LYS A 281 5.79 -23.29 16.78
CA LYS A 281 6.01 -22.43 15.61
C LYS A 281 4.83 -21.51 15.31
N LYS A 282 3.60 -21.95 15.57
CA LYS A 282 2.40 -21.10 15.43
C LYS A 282 2.33 -20.02 16.51
N ALA A 283 2.75 -20.34 17.73
CA ALA A 283 2.73 -19.43 18.87
C ALA A 283 3.87 -18.40 18.83
N PHE A 284 5.11 -18.86 18.70
CA PHE A 284 6.31 -18.02 18.78
C PHE A 284 6.87 -17.63 17.41
N GLY A 285 6.32 -18.15 16.31
CA GLY A 285 6.93 -18.00 14.98
C GLY A 285 8.03 -19.02 14.75
N ALA A 286 8.20 -19.46 13.50
CA ALA A 286 9.11 -20.56 13.16
C ALA A 286 10.58 -20.21 13.47
N ASP A 287 11.01 -18.98 13.17
CA ASP A 287 12.40 -18.55 13.35
C ASP A 287 12.79 -18.52 14.84
N ILE A 288 11.97 -17.89 15.69
CA ILE A 288 12.21 -17.82 17.14
C ILE A 288 12.07 -19.19 17.79
N ALA A 289 11.06 -19.98 17.43
CA ALA A 289 10.89 -21.32 18.00
C ALA A 289 12.09 -22.23 17.68
N GLN A 290 12.61 -22.17 16.44
CA GLN A 290 13.78 -22.96 16.06
C GLN A 290 15.06 -22.44 16.69
N SER A 291 15.27 -21.12 16.72
CA SER A 291 16.45 -20.51 17.37
C SER A 291 16.48 -20.81 18.87
N TYR A 292 15.32 -20.84 19.53
CA TYR A 292 15.22 -21.20 20.94
C TYR A 292 15.51 -22.68 21.22
N VAL A 293 15.09 -23.60 20.33
CA VAL A 293 15.48 -25.02 20.44
C VAL A 293 17.00 -25.16 20.37
N ASN A 294 17.64 -24.47 19.42
CA ASN A 294 19.10 -24.49 19.28
C ASN A 294 19.79 -23.90 20.52
N HIS A 295 19.25 -22.81 21.08
CA HIS A 295 19.72 -22.21 22.34
C HIS A 295 19.64 -23.17 23.53
N LEU A 296 18.58 -23.99 23.61
CA LEU A 296 18.42 -24.98 24.67
C LEU A 296 19.29 -26.22 24.48
N ALA A 297 19.53 -26.65 23.24
CA ALA A 297 20.36 -27.80 22.92
C ALA A 297 21.86 -27.53 23.18
N GLY A 298 22.30 -26.28 23.01
CA GLY A 298 23.72 -25.89 23.13
C GLY A 298 24.56 -26.31 21.91
N ASP A 299 25.85 -25.98 21.92
CA ASP A 299 26.78 -26.28 20.81
C ASP A 299 27.37 -27.72 20.87
N ASP A 300 27.17 -28.44 21.98
CA ASP A 300 27.70 -29.79 22.20
C ASP A 300 26.68 -30.87 21.74
N ASP A 301 26.52 -30.97 20.41
CA ASP A 301 25.76 -32.03 19.74
C ASP A 301 26.43 -33.43 19.89
N GLN A 302 26.31 -34.07 21.06
CA GLN A 302 26.72 -35.48 21.21
C GLN A 302 25.63 -36.46 21.65
N ASP A 303 24.48 -36.00 22.16
CA ASP A 303 23.37 -36.89 22.53
C ASP A 303 22.04 -36.43 21.92
N ASP A 304 21.43 -37.28 21.08
CA ASP A 304 20.10 -37.08 20.43
C ASP A 304 18.98 -36.73 21.45
N ASP A 305 19.16 -37.11 22.72
CA ASP A 305 18.22 -36.86 23.81
C ASP A 305 18.12 -35.36 24.18
N GLY A 306 19.22 -34.59 24.08
CA GLY A 306 19.22 -33.16 24.43
C GLY A 306 18.40 -32.31 23.46
N LEU A 307 18.52 -32.60 22.16
CA LEU A 307 17.73 -31.93 21.13
C LEU A 307 16.23 -32.26 21.28
N ARG A 308 15.92 -33.52 21.61
CA ARG A 308 14.54 -33.96 21.85
C ARG A 308 13.91 -33.26 23.04
N ASP A 309 14.64 -33.14 24.14
CA ASP A 309 14.20 -32.40 25.33
C ASP A 309 13.98 -30.92 25.03
N ALA A 310 14.84 -30.30 24.21
CA ALA A 310 14.68 -28.92 23.76
C ALA A 310 13.38 -28.71 22.94
N TYR A 311 13.07 -29.63 22.02
CA TYR A 311 11.81 -29.60 21.27
C TYR A 311 10.59 -29.73 22.20
N VAL A 312 10.62 -30.69 23.13
CA VAL A 312 9.51 -30.91 24.08
C VAL A 312 9.32 -29.70 24.98
N ARG A 313 10.40 -29.17 25.55
CA ARG A 313 10.35 -28.00 26.44
C ARG A 313 9.79 -26.77 25.72
N THR A 314 10.19 -26.55 24.47
CA THR A 314 9.68 -25.45 23.65
C THR A 314 8.20 -25.63 23.31
N ALA A 315 7.78 -26.84 22.96
CA ALA A 315 6.38 -27.18 22.70
C ALA A 315 5.51 -27.00 23.96
N ALA A 316 5.95 -27.51 25.10
CA ALA A 316 5.27 -27.39 26.38
C ALA A 316 5.09 -25.93 26.81
N LEU A 317 6.13 -25.10 26.62
CA LEU A 317 6.06 -23.67 26.91
C LEU A 317 5.00 -22.96 26.04
N ALA A 318 4.83 -23.40 24.79
CA ALA A 318 3.82 -22.88 23.87
C ALA A 318 2.39 -23.32 24.19
N LEU A 319 2.19 -24.37 25.01
CA LEU A 319 0.85 -24.78 25.47
C LEU A 319 0.35 -23.90 26.61
N ILE A 320 1.25 -23.23 27.34
CA ILE A 320 0.89 -22.33 28.44
C ILE A 320 0.33 -21.02 27.87
N LYS A 321 -0.98 -20.82 28.03
CA LYS A 321 -1.70 -19.66 27.50
C LYS A 321 -1.13 -18.33 27.99
N GLU A 322 -0.82 -18.21 29.28
CA GLU A 322 -0.27 -17.01 29.91
C GLU A 322 1.10 -16.65 29.33
N VAL A 323 1.93 -17.65 29.02
CA VAL A 323 3.24 -17.44 28.41
C VAL A 323 3.07 -16.91 27.00
N ARG A 324 2.16 -17.47 26.19
CA ARG A 324 1.89 -16.97 24.84
C ARG A 324 1.46 -15.50 24.84
N GLU A 325 0.50 -15.14 25.69
CA GLU A 325 0.01 -13.77 25.81
C GLU A 325 1.12 -12.80 26.23
N LYS A 326 1.99 -13.23 27.16
CA LYS A 326 3.11 -12.41 27.62
C LYS A 326 4.20 -12.26 26.58
N VAL A 327 4.57 -13.34 25.88
CA VAL A 327 5.56 -13.32 24.80
C VAL A 327 5.09 -12.40 23.65
N ASP A 328 3.80 -12.45 23.31
CA ASP A 328 3.22 -11.54 22.30
C ASP A 328 3.29 -10.06 22.73
N GLN A 329 3.08 -9.77 24.01
CA GLN A 329 3.22 -8.42 24.57
C GLN A 329 4.69 -7.95 24.50
N GLU A 330 5.64 -8.75 24.98
CA GLU A 330 7.06 -8.41 24.97
C GLU A 330 7.59 -8.19 23.54
N ALA A 331 7.13 -9.01 22.59
CA ALA A 331 7.47 -8.83 21.17
C ALA A 331 6.91 -7.51 20.62
N THR A 332 5.71 -7.10 21.04
CA THR A 332 5.12 -5.81 20.66
C THR A 332 5.95 -4.65 21.23
N ASP A 333 6.33 -4.73 22.50
CA ASP A 333 7.10 -3.70 23.18
C ASP A 333 8.52 -3.58 22.59
N LEU A 334 9.14 -4.69 22.19
CA LEU A 334 10.41 -4.72 21.44
C LEU A 334 10.28 -3.98 20.10
N VAL A 335 9.24 -4.28 19.33
CA VAL A 335 8.96 -3.63 18.04
C VAL A 335 8.82 -2.12 18.21
N ASP A 336 8.02 -1.68 19.18
CA ASP A 336 7.77 -0.26 19.39
C ASP A 336 9.04 0.49 19.82
N ARG A 337 9.87 -0.14 20.69
CA ARG A 337 11.21 0.39 21.03
C ARG A 337 12.12 0.52 19.81
N TRP A 338 12.15 -0.50 18.94
CA TRP A 338 13.03 -0.50 17.77
C TRP A 338 12.60 0.53 16.71
N PHE A 339 11.30 0.71 16.50
CA PHE A 339 10.80 1.79 15.65
C PHE A 339 11.17 3.17 16.20
N ALA A 340 11.06 3.37 17.52
CA ALA A 340 11.42 4.63 18.15
C ALA A 340 12.93 4.93 18.03
N GLN A 341 13.78 3.94 18.28
CA GLN A 341 15.24 4.08 18.20
C GLN A 341 15.74 4.34 16.77
N ASN A 342 15.12 3.72 15.78
CA ASN A 342 15.58 3.78 14.38
C ASN A 342 14.82 4.80 13.52
N ARG A 343 13.93 5.61 14.12
CA ARG A 343 13.04 6.56 13.43
C ARG A 343 13.74 7.42 12.38
N VAL A 344 14.85 8.07 12.73
CA VAL A 344 15.57 9.00 11.84
C VAL A 344 16.17 8.26 10.65
N LYS A 345 16.79 7.10 10.88
CA LYS A 345 17.39 6.28 9.82
C LYS A 345 16.32 5.75 8.87
N ILE A 346 15.20 5.26 9.38
CA ILE A 346 14.07 4.78 8.57
C ILE A 346 13.54 5.91 7.68
N LYS A 347 13.40 7.13 8.21
CA LYS A 347 12.96 8.31 7.43
C LYS A 347 13.93 8.73 6.33
N SER A 348 15.20 8.34 6.41
CA SER A 348 16.19 8.64 5.37
C SER A 348 16.22 7.63 4.22
N LEU A 349 15.48 6.52 4.34
CA LEU A 349 15.37 5.52 3.28
C LEU A 349 14.48 6.00 2.14
N SER A 350 14.51 5.31 1.00
CA SER A 350 13.61 5.58 -0.12
C SER A 350 12.15 5.34 0.26
N ASP A 351 11.21 6.01 -0.42
CA ASP A 351 9.78 5.90 -0.12
C ASP A 351 9.25 4.47 -0.20
N VAL A 352 9.78 3.70 -1.15
CA VAL A 352 9.44 2.28 -1.31
C VAL A 352 9.81 1.50 -0.05
N ARG A 353 10.97 1.79 0.56
CA ARG A 353 11.39 1.15 1.81
C ARG A 353 10.60 1.67 3.00
N GLN A 354 10.37 2.98 3.11
CA GLN A 354 9.54 3.55 4.18
C GLN A 354 8.14 2.91 4.23
N GLN A 355 7.53 2.65 3.07
CA GLN A 355 6.24 1.97 2.99
C GLN A 355 6.27 0.54 3.56
N GLU A 356 7.35 -0.21 3.34
CA GLU A 356 7.48 -1.54 3.93
C GLU A 356 7.51 -1.48 5.47
N TYR A 357 8.18 -0.48 6.05
CA TYR A 357 8.16 -0.26 7.50
C TYR A 357 6.78 0.10 8.02
N GLU A 358 6.01 0.91 7.27
CA GLU A 358 4.61 1.19 7.62
C GLU A 358 3.72 -0.06 7.51
N ASP A 359 3.95 -0.91 6.50
CA ASP A 359 3.25 -2.18 6.36
C ASP A 359 3.54 -3.14 7.53
N ILE A 360 4.78 -3.14 8.03
CA ILE A 360 5.22 -3.87 9.24
C ILE A 360 4.59 -3.23 10.49
N ARG A 361 4.54 -1.89 10.59
CA ARG A 361 3.89 -1.18 11.69
C ARG A 361 2.41 -1.54 11.79
N ALA A 362 1.74 -1.72 10.65
CA ALA A 362 0.35 -2.15 10.56
C ALA A 362 0.10 -3.64 10.90
N MET A 363 1.13 -4.48 11.11
CA MET A 363 0.98 -5.91 11.47
C MET A 363 0.63 -6.13 12.95
N THR A 364 -0.29 -5.35 13.49
CA THR A 364 -0.63 -5.24 14.92
C THR A 364 -2.12 -5.50 15.15
N THR A 365 -2.48 -5.85 16.39
CA THR A 365 -3.87 -6.06 16.84
C THR A 365 -4.58 -4.76 17.24
N ASP A 366 -3.81 -3.72 17.54
CA ASP A 366 -4.31 -2.44 18.05
C ASP A 366 -3.84 -1.27 17.17
N PRO A 367 -4.65 -0.21 17.01
CA PRO A 367 -4.27 0.91 16.16
C PRO A 367 -2.98 1.55 16.65
N GLN A 368 -1.98 1.58 15.78
CA GLN A 368 -0.70 2.19 16.11
C GLN A 368 -0.68 3.62 15.63
N ARG A 369 -0.05 4.48 16.43
CA ARG A 369 0.15 5.88 16.04
C ARG A 369 1.21 5.92 14.94
N GLY A 370 0.80 6.38 13.77
CA GLY A 370 1.67 6.64 12.64
C GLY A 370 2.20 8.07 12.64
N GLU A 371 2.97 8.38 11.61
CA GLU A 371 3.38 9.73 11.29
C GLU A 371 2.74 10.13 9.96
N LEU A 372 2.21 11.35 9.90
CA LEU A 372 1.62 11.88 8.69
C LEU A 372 2.74 12.53 7.86
N GLY A 373 3.05 11.93 6.72
CA GLY A 373 3.98 12.46 5.74
C GLY A 373 3.41 13.70 5.04
N GLN A 374 4.28 14.59 4.58
CA GLN A 374 3.86 15.71 3.74
C GLN A 374 3.51 15.20 2.33
N PRO A 375 2.39 15.63 1.73
CA PRO A 375 2.09 15.30 0.34
C PRO A 375 3.12 15.97 -0.59
N ARG A 376 3.60 15.26 -1.62
CA ARG A 376 4.70 15.75 -2.48
C ARG A 376 4.26 16.11 -3.89
N SER A 377 3.46 15.26 -4.51
CA SER A 377 2.84 15.56 -5.80
C SER A 377 1.40 15.09 -5.79
N ARG A 378 0.54 15.86 -6.44
CA ARG A 378 -0.88 15.54 -6.59
C ARG A 378 -1.33 15.90 -8.01
N MET A 379 -2.21 15.10 -8.58
CA MET A 379 -2.76 15.37 -9.91
C MET A 379 -4.24 15.73 -9.81
N GLU A 380 -4.61 16.91 -10.32
CA GLU A 380 -5.98 17.41 -10.31
C GLU A 380 -6.39 18.04 -11.63
N ASP A 381 -7.70 18.03 -11.90
CA ASP A 381 -8.28 18.55 -13.14
C ASP A 381 -8.48 20.05 -13.08
N TYR A 382 -8.00 20.77 -14.08
CA TYR A 382 -8.31 22.20 -14.23
C TYR A 382 -9.57 22.45 -15.08
N LYS A 383 -10.18 21.38 -15.58
CA LYS A 383 -11.34 21.42 -16.44
C LYS A 383 -12.46 20.54 -15.90
N LEU A 384 -13.67 21.05 -16.00
CA LEU A 384 -14.89 20.35 -15.58
C LEU A 384 -15.70 20.00 -16.82
N LEU A 385 -16.19 18.76 -16.87
CA LEU A 385 -17.20 18.37 -17.84
C LEU A 385 -18.56 18.84 -17.34
N GLU A 386 -19.15 19.78 -18.07
CA GLU A 386 -20.50 20.27 -17.83
C GLU A 386 -21.53 19.25 -18.35
N ASP A 387 -22.76 19.32 -17.84
CA ASP A 387 -23.84 18.38 -18.17
C ASP A 387 -24.21 18.37 -19.66
N ASP A 388 -23.94 19.48 -20.37
CA ASP A 388 -24.13 19.63 -21.81
C ASP A 388 -22.99 19.02 -22.65
N GLY A 389 -21.96 18.46 -22.00
CA GLY A 389 -20.78 17.89 -22.64
C GLY A 389 -19.71 18.92 -23.01
N GLN A 390 -19.88 20.19 -22.64
CA GLN A 390 -18.83 21.21 -22.76
C GLN A 390 -17.81 21.08 -21.64
N VAL A 391 -16.62 21.64 -21.88
CA VAL A 391 -15.51 21.61 -20.94
C VAL A 391 -15.29 23.02 -20.41
N GLY A 392 -15.76 23.26 -19.18
CA GLY A 392 -15.58 24.52 -18.44
C GLY A 392 -14.28 24.55 -17.63
N LEU A 393 -13.88 25.73 -17.16
CA LEU A 393 -12.75 25.88 -16.24
C LEU A 393 -13.18 25.55 -14.80
N ALA A 394 -12.32 24.83 -14.08
CA ALA A 394 -12.57 24.52 -12.67
C ALA A 394 -12.47 25.80 -11.82
N PRO A 395 -13.38 26.00 -10.84
CA PRO A 395 -13.19 27.00 -9.79
C PRO A 395 -11.88 26.75 -9.06
N LEU A 396 -11.15 27.81 -8.72
CA LEU A 396 -9.86 27.72 -8.03
C LEU A 396 -9.96 28.29 -6.61
N ALA A 397 -9.22 27.71 -5.68
CA ALA A 397 -9.08 28.22 -4.31
C ALA A 397 -7.62 28.39 -3.91
N ARG A 398 -7.37 29.38 -3.04
CA ARG A 398 -6.06 29.63 -2.42
C ARG A 398 -5.86 28.79 -1.16
N TRP A 399 -4.63 28.78 -0.67
CA TRP A 399 -4.23 28.22 0.63
C TRP A 399 -4.53 26.73 0.79
N HIS A 400 -4.69 25.99 -0.31
CA HIS A 400 -4.61 24.54 -0.22
C HIS A 400 -3.13 24.15 0.01
N LEU A 401 -2.88 23.09 0.78
CA LEU A 401 -1.51 22.61 1.07
C LEU A 401 -0.73 22.21 -0.20
N MET A 402 -1.44 21.90 -1.29
CA MET A 402 -0.89 21.65 -2.62
C MET A 402 -1.40 22.70 -3.60
N SER A 403 -0.56 23.22 -4.49
CA SER A 403 -0.96 24.19 -5.50
C SER A 403 -0.18 24.06 -6.80
N ASP A 404 -0.65 24.75 -7.83
CA ASP A 404 0.17 25.12 -8.98
C ASP A 404 1.19 26.21 -8.63
N ALA A 405 1.92 26.67 -9.66
CA ALA A 405 2.91 27.73 -9.56
C ALA A 405 2.33 29.08 -9.10
N ASP A 406 1.01 29.30 -9.27
CA ASP A 406 0.31 30.54 -8.89
C ASP A 406 -0.30 30.44 -7.47
N GLY A 407 -0.06 29.36 -6.74
CA GLY A 407 -0.61 29.16 -5.39
C GLY A 407 -2.08 28.76 -5.36
N MET A 408 -2.63 28.31 -6.51
CA MET A 408 -4.04 27.96 -6.68
C MET A 408 -4.26 26.44 -6.71
N PHE A 409 -5.43 26.00 -6.23
CA PHE A 409 -5.87 24.61 -6.27
C PHE A 409 -7.24 24.51 -6.96
N PRO A 410 -7.41 23.60 -7.93
CA PRO A 410 -8.68 23.43 -8.62
C PRO A 410 -9.67 22.62 -7.78
N LEU A 411 -10.91 23.11 -7.68
CA LEU A 411 -11.99 22.47 -6.93
C LEU A 411 -12.79 21.45 -7.75
N SER A 412 -12.26 21.02 -8.89
CA SER A 412 -12.91 20.09 -9.82
C SER A 412 -13.23 18.73 -9.20
N SER A 413 -12.38 18.27 -8.27
CA SER A 413 -12.58 17.02 -7.53
C SER A 413 -13.57 17.13 -6.37
N LEU A 414 -14.08 18.34 -6.10
CA LEU A 414 -15.04 18.59 -5.04
C LEU A 414 -16.46 18.68 -5.62
N ASN A 415 -17.41 18.01 -4.97
CA ASN A 415 -18.82 18.20 -5.28
C ASN A 415 -19.33 19.57 -4.79
N GLU A 416 -20.57 19.94 -5.14
CA GLU A 416 -21.13 21.25 -4.79
C GLU A 416 -21.15 21.55 -3.27
N TRP A 417 -21.42 20.55 -2.42
CA TRP A 417 -21.47 20.79 -0.98
C TRP A 417 -20.07 20.97 -0.40
N GLU A 418 -19.10 20.22 -0.90
CA GLU A 418 -17.69 20.32 -0.53
C GLU A 418 -17.10 21.68 -0.91
N GLN A 419 -17.43 22.19 -2.09
CA GLN A 419 -17.04 23.53 -2.52
C GLN A 419 -17.61 24.60 -1.58
N LYS A 420 -18.88 24.47 -1.16
CA LYS A 420 -19.49 25.37 -0.17
C LYS A 420 -18.80 25.30 1.18
N VAL A 421 -18.38 24.11 1.62
CA VAL A 421 -17.63 23.92 2.87
C VAL A 421 -16.27 24.60 2.80
N VAL A 422 -15.51 24.40 1.72
CA VAL A 422 -14.22 25.08 1.51
C VAL A 422 -14.40 26.59 1.53
N ALA A 423 -15.37 27.12 0.77
CA ALA A 423 -15.65 28.55 0.76
C ALA A 423 -16.01 29.11 2.15
N ALA A 424 -16.85 28.39 2.91
CA ALA A 424 -17.27 28.81 4.24
C ALA A 424 -16.12 28.76 5.27
N GLU A 425 -15.25 27.76 5.21
CA GLU A 425 -14.10 27.63 6.13
C GLU A 425 -12.97 28.62 5.79
N LEU A 426 -12.76 28.91 4.50
CA LEU A 426 -11.80 29.91 4.04
C LEU A 426 -12.24 31.35 4.35
N ALA A 427 -13.55 31.61 4.40
CA ALA A 427 -14.09 32.91 4.80
C ALA A 427 -13.94 33.21 6.30
N ARG A 428 -13.52 32.22 7.12
CA ARG A 428 -13.35 32.42 8.55
C ARG A 428 -12.07 33.22 8.85
N PRO A 429 -12.10 34.13 9.84
CA PRO A 429 -10.90 34.81 10.29
C PRO A 429 -9.80 33.84 10.70
N GLY A 430 -8.57 34.13 10.28
CA GLY A 430 -7.40 33.31 10.59
C GLY A 430 -7.24 32.06 9.74
N ALA A 431 -8.01 31.84 8.68
CA ALA A 431 -7.76 30.72 7.76
C ALA A 431 -6.37 30.86 7.10
N VAL A 432 -5.51 29.85 7.28
CA VAL A 432 -4.11 29.85 6.82
C VAL A 432 -3.75 28.62 5.99
N GLY A 433 -4.63 27.63 5.91
CA GLY A 433 -4.38 26.43 5.12
C GLY A 433 -5.55 25.46 5.11
N TRP A 434 -5.65 24.61 4.09
CA TRP A 434 -6.57 23.48 4.08
C TRP A 434 -6.07 22.35 3.18
N TYR A 435 -6.56 21.13 3.42
CA TYR A 435 -6.19 19.95 2.67
C TYR A 435 -7.40 19.04 2.47
N ARG A 436 -7.65 18.62 1.23
CA ARG A 436 -8.61 17.54 0.93
C ARG A 436 -7.96 16.20 1.21
N ASN A 437 -8.32 15.61 2.34
CA ASN A 437 -7.73 14.37 2.81
C ASN A 437 -8.16 13.19 1.91
N PRO A 438 -7.21 12.39 1.37
CA PRO A 438 -7.54 11.25 0.53
C PRO A 438 -8.36 10.21 1.30
N SER A 439 -9.44 9.70 0.69
CA SER A 439 -10.29 8.64 1.26
C SER A 439 -9.67 7.23 1.14
N ARG A 440 -8.36 7.13 1.42
CA ARG A 440 -7.57 5.89 1.32
C ARG A 440 -6.45 5.90 2.35
N PRO A 441 -6.01 4.75 2.88
CA PRO A 441 -4.78 4.67 3.66
C PRO A 441 -3.58 5.11 2.81
N ALA A 442 -2.82 6.08 3.32
CA ALA A 442 -1.66 6.65 2.66
C ALA A 442 -0.78 7.40 3.64
N VAL A 443 0.49 7.61 3.30
CA VAL A 443 1.43 8.41 4.11
C VAL A 443 0.95 9.86 4.29
N ASP A 444 0.21 10.39 3.32
CA ASP A 444 -0.35 11.74 3.29
C ASP A 444 -1.85 11.78 3.65
N SER A 445 -2.42 10.66 4.15
CA SER A 445 -3.83 10.59 4.55
C SER A 445 -4.00 10.44 6.05
N LEU A 446 -4.71 11.38 6.64
CA LEU A 446 -5.15 11.31 8.03
C LEU A 446 -6.15 10.17 8.18
N SER A 447 -5.80 9.22 9.04
CA SER A 447 -6.57 7.99 9.29
C SER A 447 -6.88 7.89 10.77
N ILE A 448 -8.15 7.62 11.11
CA ILE A 448 -8.61 7.46 12.48
C ILE A 448 -9.21 6.06 12.61
N ALA A 449 -8.65 5.23 13.49
CA ALA A 449 -9.20 3.92 13.77
C ALA A 449 -10.30 4.03 14.85
N TYR A 450 -11.41 3.36 14.63
CA TYR A 450 -12.53 3.31 15.57
C TYR A 450 -13.15 1.90 15.60
N ARG A 451 -13.86 1.57 16.68
CA ARG A 451 -14.64 0.32 16.74
C ARG A 451 -16.06 0.58 16.27
N ASP A 452 -16.54 -0.27 15.35
CA ASP A 452 -17.96 -0.28 14.98
C ASP A 452 -18.83 -0.85 16.11
N GLY A 453 -20.16 -0.77 15.95
CA GLY A 453 -21.12 -1.28 16.95
C GLY A 453 -21.03 -2.79 17.21
N ARG A 454 -20.23 -3.54 16.43
CA ARG A 454 -19.95 -4.97 16.63
C ARG A 454 -18.57 -5.21 17.24
N GLY A 455 -17.85 -4.17 17.65
CA GLY A 455 -16.52 -4.24 18.24
C GLY A 455 -15.39 -4.43 17.24
N ASN A 456 -15.65 -4.37 15.93
CA ASN A 456 -14.59 -4.52 14.92
C ASN A 456 -13.89 -3.20 14.65
N TRP A 457 -12.57 -3.25 14.49
CA TRP A 457 -11.79 -2.11 14.02
C TRP A 457 -12.18 -1.72 12.59
N ARG A 458 -12.41 -0.42 12.40
CA ARG A 458 -12.67 0.27 11.13
C ARG A 458 -11.79 1.51 11.07
N THR A 459 -11.50 1.98 9.86
CA THR A 459 -10.81 3.26 9.65
C THR A 459 -11.77 4.26 9.05
N MET A 460 -11.73 5.47 9.57
CA MET A 460 -12.35 6.65 9.02
C MET A 460 -11.25 7.58 8.50
N HIS A 461 -11.46 8.14 7.31
CA HIS A 461 -10.67 9.23 6.78
C HIS A 461 -11.56 10.47 6.82
N PRO A 462 -11.18 11.53 7.56
CA PRO A 462 -11.90 12.80 7.46
C PRO A 462 -11.89 13.32 6.02
N ASP A 463 -12.87 14.13 5.63
CA ASP A 463 -12.95 14.68 4.27
C ASP A 463 -11.94 15.81 4.08
N PHE A 464 -11.84 16.69 5.07
CA PHE A 464 -10.96 17.86 5.05
C PHE A 464 -10.20 18.04 6.35
N VAL A 465 -9.02 18.64 6.23
CA VAL A 465 -8.27 19.23 7.33
C VAL A 465 -8.12 20.73 7.06
N PHE A 466 -8.57 21.57 7.97
CA PHE A 466 -8.44 23.03 7.90
C PHE A 466 -7.53 23.55 9.00
N PHE A 467 -6.77 24.58 8.69
CA PHE A 467 -5.82 25.23 9.59
C PHE A 467 -6.25 26.68 9.80
N HIS A 468 -6.44 27.03 11.07
CA HIS A 468 -6.80 28.38 11.49
C HIS A 468 -5.82 28.88 12.55
N GLU A 469 -5.38 30.13 12.42
CA GLU A 469 -4.66 30.85 13.45
C GLU A 469 -5.64 31.32 14.54
N VAL A 470 -5.42 30.87 15.77
CA VAL A 470 -6.24 31.20 16.93
C VAL A 470 -5.31 31.61 18.06
N GLY A 471 -5.27 32.90 18.37
CA GLY A 471 -4.43 33.43 19.46
C GLY A 471 -2.93 33.29 19.21
N GLY A 472 -2.48 33.41 17.95
CA GLY A 472 -1.07 33.30 17.56
C GLY A 472 -0.56 31.88 17.37
N GLU A 473 -1.42 30.87 17.56
CA GLU A 473 -1.10 29.46 17.29
C GLU A 473 -1.96 28.91 16.15
N VAL A 474 -1.34 28.14 15.25
CA VAL A 474 -2.08 27.41 14.21
C VAL A 474 -2.71 26.16 14.82
N ARG A 475 -4.02 26.03 14.65
CA ARG A 475 -4.81 24.87 15.08
C ARG A 475 -5.48 24.18 13.91
N ALA A 476 -5.48 22.86 13.95
CA ALA A 476 -6.14 22.03 12.96
C ALA A 476 -7.58 21.67 13.38
N SER A 477 -8.50 21.68 12.42
CA SER A 477 -9.85 21.14 12.54
C SER A 477 -10.13 20.19 11.39
N ILE A 478 -10.90 19.14 11.65
CA ILE A 478 -11.29 18.16 10.63
C ILE A 478 -12.78 18.31 10.33
N ILE A 479 -13.16 18.00 9.09
CA ILE A 479 -14.57 17.90 8.70
C ILE A 479 -14.85 16.46 8.28
N VAL A 480 -15.90 15.89 8.86
CA VAL A 480 -16.39 14.53 8.56
C VAL A 480 -17.86 14.63 8.19
N ARG A 481 -18.23 14.28 6.96
CA ARG A 481 -19.63 14.32 6.47
C ARG A 481 -20.33 15.66 6.79
N GLY A 482 -19.63 16.77 6.57
CA GLY A 482 -20.13 18.13 6.85
C GLY A 482 -20.12 18.57 8.33
N THR A 483 -19.66 17.73 9.26
CA THR A 483 -19.53 18.09 10.69
C THR A 483 -18.09 18.48 11.03
N ARG A 484 -17.90 19.66 11.65
CA ARG A 484 -16.57 20.15 12.08
C ARG A 484 -16.20 19.64 13.47
N LEU A 485 -14.99 19.13 13.62
CA LEU A 485 -14.39 18.71 14.90
C LEU A 485 -13.01 19.38 15.06
N VAL A 486 -12.74 19.96 16.23
CA VAL A 486 -11.42 20.55 16.53
C VAL A 486 -10.48 19.47 17.06
N VAL A 487 -9.28 19.36 16.50
CA VAL A 487 -8.31 18.34 16.90
C VAL A 487 -7.56 18.84 18.15
N GLN A 488 -7.95 18.38 19.34
CA GLN A 488 -7.27 18.74 20.61
C GLN A 488 -6.35 17.63 21.14
N SER A 489 -6.66 16.35 20.91
CA SER A 489 -5.82 15.17 21.19
C SER A 489 -6.57 13.89 20.77
N LEU A 490 -5.93 12.94 20.08
CA LEU A 490 -6.57 11.66 19.70
C LEU A 490 -6.77 10.69 20.88
N CYS A 491 -6.20 10.98 22.06
CA CYS A 491 -6.38 10.14 23.25
C CYS A 491 -7.81 10.19 23.84
N GLY A 492 -8.72 10.99 23.27
CA GLY A 492 -10.07 11.19 23.80
C GLY A 492 -11.16 11.29 22.74
N LEU A 493 -11.01 10.69 21.56
CA LEU A 493 -12.12 10.56 20.60
C LEU A 493 -13.09 9.45 21.05
N GLY A 494 -13.67 9.64 22.24
CA GLY A 494 -15.03 9.20 22.48
C GLY A 494 -15.91 10.04 21.57
N LEU A 495 -16.47 9.40 20.53
CA LEU A 495 -17.52 9.97 19.69
C LEU A 495 -18.72 10.33 20.57
N VAL A 496 -18.69 11.51 21.19
CA VAL A 496 -19.86 12.16 21.78
C VAL A 496 -20.33 13.21 20.78
N GLY A 497 -20.87 12.74 19.67
CA GLY A 497 -21.74 13.55 18.81
C GLY A 497 -23.16 13.47 19.37
N ARG A 498 -23.65 14.55 19.99
CA ARG A 498 -25.09 14.75 20.20
C ARG A 498 -25.69 15.28 18.89
N GLY A 499 -26.54 14.50 18.23
CA GLY A 499 -27.37 14.90 17.08
C GLY A 499 -27.76 13.69 16.21
N PRO A 500 -29.02 13.58 15.75
CA PRO A 500 -29.63 12.28 15.44
C PRO A 500 -29.11 11.64 14.16
N LEU A 501 -29.21 10.30 14.16
CA LEU A 501 -28.86 9.33 13.13
C LEU A 501 -29.33 9.70 11.71
#